data_AF-A0A1I8HTF0-F1
#
_entry.id   AF-A0A1I8HTF0-F1
#
_cell.length_a   1.000
_cell.length_b   1.000
_cell.length_c   1.000
_cell.angle_alpha   90.00
_cell.angle_beta   90.00
_cell.angle_gamma   90.00
#
_symmetry.space_group_name_H-M   'P 1'
#
loop_
_entity.id
_entity.type
_entity.pdbx_description
1 polymer ?
#
loop_
_entity_poly.entity_id
_entity_poly.type
_entity_poly.pdbx_seq_one_letter_code
_entity_poly.pdbx_strand_id
1 'polypeptide(L)'
;ERPRQHFSDTAQRLSLQSSFEAQHQTVLSMRPIVSGLLAAACLLGLIGQAAAETGASPPTYTSIGCYRDTGEHDLPFLMEIKPTTVYRCRDKCRQLRYRYSANQYSDQCWCGNKYGRYGKNADSECPMKCNANKEQ
;
A
#
# COMPACT_ATOMS: atom_id res chain seq x y z
N GLU A 1 3.62 34.10 -6.42
CA GLU A 1 4.18 32.75 -6.61
C GLU A 1 4.13 32.02 -5.26
N ARG A 2 3.72 30.74 -5.21
CA ARG A 2 3.78 29.97 -3.96
C ARG A 2 5.23 29.47 -3.75
N PRO A 3 5.84 29.65 -2.56
CA PRO A 3 7.19 29.16 -2.25
C PRO A 3 7.42 27.70 -2.70
N ARG A 4 8.62 27.38 -3.17
CA ARG A 4 8.99 26.02 -3.65
C ARG A 4 8.65 24.89 -2.67
N GLN A 5 8.67 25.17 -1.37
CA GLN A 5 8.32 24.24 -0.29
C GLN A 5 6.88 23.71 -0.36
N HIS A 6 5.99 24.44 -1.03
CA HIS A 6 4.59 24.05 -1.17
C HIS A 6 4.36 22.93 -2.20
N PHE A 7 5.29 22.75 -3.12
CA PHE A 7 5.23 21.67 -4.09
C PHE A 7 6.33 20.66 -3.78
N SER A 8 6.44 20.16 -2.56
CA SER A 8 7.32 19.04 -2.25
C SER A 8 6.56 18.02 -1.42
N ASP A 9 6.75 16.75 -1.76
CA ASP A 9 5.96 15.66 -1.22
C ASP A 9 6.83 14.67 -0.46
N THR A 10 6.37 14.25 0.71
CA THR A 10 6.98 13.12 1.43
C THR A 10 6.46 11.83 0.81
N ALA A 11 7.31 11.12 0.06
CA ALA A 11 6.92 9.92 -0.66
C ALA A 11 7.28 8.63 0.10
N GLN A 12 6.46 7.62 -0.10
CA GLN A 12 6.64 6.29 0.47
C GLN A 12 6.49 5.23 -0.60
N ARG A 13 7.26 4.15 -0.46
CA ARG A 13 7.21 2.99 -1.34
C ARG A 13 6.66 1.80 -0.57
N LEU A 14 5.70 1.12 -1.18
CA LEU A 14 5.32 -0.23 -0.77
C LEU A 14 6.48 -1.18 -1.10
N SER A 15 7.06 -1.77 -0.06
CA SER A 15 8.00 -2.88 -0.22
C SER A 15 7.15 -4.09 -0.59
N LEU A 16 7.01 -4.33 -1.89
CA LEU A 16 6.46 -5.59 -2.37
C LEU A 16 7.38 -6.70 -1.86
N GLN A 17 6.96 -7.44 -0.83
CA GLN A 17 7.47 -8.78 -0.65
C GLN A 17 7.09 -9.54 -1.92
N SER A 18 8.10 -10.00 -2.64
CA SER A 18 8.04 -10.68 -3.94
C SER A 18 7.33 -12.04 -3.90
N SER A 19 6.46 -12.31 -2.94
CA SER A 19 5.94 -13.65 -2.64
C SER A 19 4.62 -13.99 -3.32
N PHE A 20 3.96 -13.07 -4.02
CA PHE A 20 2.67 -13.36 -4.67
C PHE A 20 2.76 -14.05 -6.05
N GLU A 21 3.94 -14.14 -6.67
CA GLU A 21 4.11 -14.81 -7.98
C GLU A 21 4.50 -16.29 -7.87
N ALA A 22 4.88 -16.79 -6.69
CA ALA A 22 5.42 -18.16 -6.55
C ALA A 22 4.39 -19.24 -6.15
N GLN A 23 3.17 -18.90 -5.75
CA GLN A 23 2.24 -19.88 -5.17
C GLN A 23 1.13 -20.40 -6.11
N HIS A 24 1.00 -19.84 -7.32
CA HIS A 24 -0.02 -20.33 -8.27
C HIS A 24 0.45 -21.47 -9.19
N GLN A 25 1.73 -21.88 -9.11
CA GLN A 25 2.27 -22.96 -9.96
C GLN A 25 2.25 -24.35 -9.31
N THR A 26 2.02 -24.49 -8.01
CA THR A 26 2.03 -25.80 -7.33
C THR A 26 0.68 -26.52 -7.29
N VAL A 27 -0.43 -25.83 -7.63
CA VAL A 27 -1.78 -26.43 -7.55
C VAL A 27 -2.11 -27.33 -8.75
N LEU A 28 -1.33 -27.29 -9.84
CA LEU A 28 -1.59 -28.10 -11.05
C LEU A 28 -0.86 -29.47 -11.06
N SER A 29 -0.17 -29.84 -9.98
CA SER A 29 0.54 -31.14 -9.88
C SER A 29 0.06 -32.06 -8.77
N MET A 30 -1.06 -31.76 -8.11
CA MET A 30 -1.75 -32.75 -7.27
C MET A 30 -2.93 -33.31 -8.04
N ARG A 31 -2.69 -34.46 -8.67
CA ARG A 31 -3.73 -35.32 -9.25
C ARG A 31 -4.84 -35.53 -8.21
N PRO A 32 -6.13 -35.48 -8.59
CA PRO A 32 -7.22 -35.75 -7.67
C PRO A 32 -7.27 -37.26 -7.42
N ILE A 33 -6.68 -37.74 -6.32
CA ILE A 33 -6.97 -39.07 -5.78
C ILE A 33 -7.82 -38.89 -4.52
N VAL A 34 -9.00 -38.31 -4.71
CA VAL A 34 -10.10 -38.38 -3.74
C VAL A 34 -11.38 -38.69 -4.49
N SER A 35 -11.34 -39.79 -5.27
CA SER A 35 -12.53 -40.47 -5.76
C SER A 35 -12.64 -41.76 -4.94
N GLY A 36 -13.62 -41.82 -4.02
CA GLY A 36 -14.11 -43.13 -3.55
C GLY A 36 -14.49 -43.33 -2.08
N LEU A 37 -14.19 -42.46 -1.12
CA LEU A 37 -14.40 -42.80 0.32
C LEU A 37 -14.87 -41.65 1.24
N LEU A 38 -15.65 -40.68 0.75
CA LEU A 38 -16.20 -39.59 1.59
C LEU A 38 -17.71 -39.42 1.44
N ALA A 39 -18.47 -40.50 1.58
CA ALA A 39 -19.94 -40.44 1.65
C ALA A 39 -20.52 -40.76 3.04
N ALA A 40 -19.71 -40.87 4.10
CA ALA A 40 -20.20 -41.29 5.43
C ALA A 40 -19.90 -40.32 6.60
N ALA A 41 -19.20 -39.20 6.38
CA ALA A 41 -18.75 -38.33 7.48
C ALA A 41 -19.61 -37.07 7.72
N CYS A 42 -20.86 -37.02 7.22
CA CYS A 42 -21.71 -35.82 7.34
C CYS A 42 -22.66 -35.83 8.57
N LEU A 43 -22.71 -36.88 9.39
CA LEU A 43 -23.71 -37.02 10.48
C LEU A 43 -23.17 -36.87 11.92
N LEU A 44 -21.87 -36.62 12.13
CA LEU A 44 -21.31 -36.47 13.49
C LEU A 44 -20.89 -35.04 13.87
N GLY A 45 -21.38 -34.00 13.16
CA GLY A 45 -21.38 -32.62 13.69
C GLY A 45 -20.02 -32.03 14.11
N LEU A 46 -18.90 -32.57 13.63
CA LEU A 46 -17.55 -32.11 13.93
C LEU A 46 -16.87 -31.60 12.65
N ILE A 47 -17.49 -30.62 11.99
CA ILE A 47 -16.77 -29.76 11.05
C ILE A 47 -16.19 -28.60 11.85
N GLY A 48 -15.00 -28.82 12.41
CA GLY A 48 -14.13 -27.73 12.83
C GLY A 48 -13.83 -26.87 11.61
N GLN A 49 -14.33 -25.63 11.61
CA GLN A 49 -14.05 -24.66 10.56
C GLN A 49 -12.58 -24.23 10.71
N ALA A 50 -11.69 -24.88 9.96
CA ALA A 50 -10.39 -24.32 9.67
C ALA A 50 -10.61 -23.16 8.68
N ALA A 51 -10.86 -21.96 9.22
CA ALA A 51 -10.61 -20.74 8.47
C ALA A 51 -9.08 -20.71 8.24
N ALA A 52 -8.66 -21.10 7.04
CA ALA A 52 -7.30 -20.86 6.59
C ALA A 52 -7.12 -19.34 6.51
N GLU A 53 -6.64 -18.74 7.61
CA GLU A 53 -6.08 -17.41 7.57
C GLU A 53 -4.89 -17.49 6.61
N THR A 54 -5.08 -16.93 5.41
CA THR A 54 -3.99 -16.72 4.48
C THR A 54 -2.89 -15.96 5.22
N GLY A 55 -1.80 -16.64 5.55
CA GLY A 55 -0.67 -16.13 6.33
C GLY A 55 0.16 -15.09 5.57
N ALA A 56 -0.48 -14.08 4.99
CA ALA A 56 0.20 -12.93 4.44
C ALA A 56 0.65 -12.04 5.61
N SER A 57 1.96 -11.91 5.79
CA SER A 57 2.51 -10.90 6.69
C SER A 57 2.06 -9.50 6.27
N PRO A 58 1.86 -8.56 7.21
CA PRO A 58 1.54 -7.18 6.88
C PRO A 58 2.59 -6.60 5.91
N PRO A 59 2.16 -5.90 4.85
CA PRO A 59 3.11 -5.28 3.95
C PRO A 59 3.92 -4.20 4.67
N THR A 60 5.22 -4.15 4.35
CA THR A 60 6.12 -3.13 4.90
C THR A 60 6.20 -1.93 3.97
N TYR A 61 6.44 -0.76 4.56
CA TYR A 61 6.53 0.50 3.84
C TYR A 61 7.79 1.24 4.27
N THR A 62 8.46 1.85 3.29
CA THR A 62 9.68 2.60 3.51
C THR A 62 9.48 4.02 3.02
N SER A 63 9.82 5.00 3.86
CA SER A 63 9.93 6.40 3.42
C SER A 63 11.08 6.51 2.44
N ILE A 64 10.83 7.10 1.27
CA ILE A 64 11.85 7.28 0.22
C ILE A 64 12.34 8.73 0.11
N GLY A 65 11.83 9.60 0.98
CA GLY A 65 12.27 10.98 1.17
C GLY A 65 11.32 12.02 0.55
N CYS A 66 11.79 13.26 0.54
CA CYS A 66 11.11 14.41 -0.05
C CYS A 66 11.37 14.51 -1.56
N TYR A 67 10.33 14.66 -2.37
CA TYR A 67 10.42 14.80 -3.83
C TYR A 67 9.80 16.12 -4.28
N ARG A 68 10.39 16.73 -5.30
CA ARG A 68 9.82 17.92 -5.91
C ARG A 68 8.50 17.57 -6.57
N ASP A 69 7.58 18.51 -6.47
CA ASP A 69 6.28 18.49 -7.11
C ASP A 69 6.05 19.79 -7.90
N THR A 70 5.07 19.79 -8.80
CA THR A 70 4.60 20.97 -9.54
C THR A 70 3.08 20.86 -9.78
N GLY A 71 2.49 21.75 -10.57
CA GLY A 71 1.05 21.72 -10.86
C GLY A 71 0.53 20.43 -11.50
N GLU A 72 1.39 19.63 -12.13
CA GLU A 72 0.98 18.34 -12.70
C GLU A 72 1.02 17.18 -11.68
N HIS A 73 1.54 17.37 -10.46
CA HIS A 73 1.67 16.37 -9.38
C HIS A 73 2.56 15.12 -9.61
N ASP A 74 3.72 15.00 -8.94
CA ASP A 74 4.68 13.89 -9.09
C ASP A 74 4.01 12.52 -9.01
N LEU A 75 3.00 12.41 -8.14
CA LEU A 75 2.00 11.36 -8.16
C LEU A 75 0.67 11.91 -8.70
N PRO A 76 0.06 11.31 -9.73
CA PRO A 76 -1.01 11.96 -10.49
C PRO A 76 -2.41 11.86 -9.87
N PHE A 77 -2.63 11.05 -8.82
CA PHE A 77 -3.98 10.76 -8.31
C PHE A 77 -4.18 11.28 -6.89
N LEU A 78 -5.00 12.32 -6.73
CA LEU A 78 -5.41 12.85 -5.43
C LEU A 78 -6.49 11.97 -4.79
N MET A 79 -6.31 11.63 -3.52
CA MET A 79 -7.26 10.85 -2.73
C MET A 79 -8.03 11.72 -1.76
N GLU A 80 -9.35 11.63 -1.84
CA GLU A 80 -10.25 12.24 -0.85
C GLU A 80 -10.32 11.36 0.40
N ILE A 81 -9.40 11.60 1.34
CA ILE A 81 -9.40 10.95 2.66
C ILE A 81 -9.34 12.00 3.75
N LYS A 82 -10.12 11.79 4.83
CA LYS A 82 -10.09 12.62 6.03
C LYS A 82 -10.31 11.76 7.28
N PRO A 83 -9.68 12.09 8.42
CA PRO A 83 -8.41 12.81 8.51
C PRO A 83 -7.25 12.18 7.70
N THR A 84 -6.37 13.01 7.15
CA THR A 84 -5.16 12.54 6.45
C THR A 84 -4.01 12.32 7.44
N THR A 85 -3.42 11.12 7.37
CA THR A 85 -2.16 10.77 8.02
C THR A 85 -1.30 10.00 7.02
N VAL A 86 -0.01 9.86 7.31
CA VAL A 86 0.92 9.08 6.49
C VAL A 86 0.48 7.60 6.40
N TYR A 87 -0.04 7.03 7.49
CA TYR A 87 -0.56 5.65 7.49
C TYR A 87 -1.81 5.50 6.63
N ARG A 88 -2.78 6.41 6.77
CA ARG A 88 -4.03 6.32 6.02
C ARG A 88 -3.82 6.58 4.53
N CYS A 89 -2.91 7.49 4.19
CA CYS A 89 -2.59 7.75 2.79
C CYS A 89 -1.99 6.53 2.11
N ARG A 90 -0.95 5.92 2.69
CA ARG A 90 -0.31 4.74 2.10
C ARG A 90 -1.28 3.56 1.97
N ASP A 91 -2.13 3.34 2.98
CA ASP A 91 -3.07 2.22 2.96
C ASP A 91 -4.17 2.44 1.92
N LYS A 92 -4.62 3.68 1.74
CA LYS A 92 -5.55 4.03 0.66
C LYS A 92 -4.92 3.78 -0.71
N CYS A 93 -3.68 4.23 -0.93
CA CYS A 93 -2.96 3.98 -2.18
C CYS A 93 -2.76 2.48 -2.44
N ARG A 94 -2.42 1.69 -1.40
CA ARG A 94 -2.30 0.23 -1.49
C ARG A 94 -3.62 -0.43 -1.87
N GLN A 95 -4.72 -0.06 -1.22
CA GLN A 95 -6.06 -0.61 -1.51
C GLN A 95 -6.44 -0.38 -2.98
N LEU A 96 -6.02 0.76 -3.55
CA LEU A 96 -6.21 1.12 -4.95
C LEU A 96 -5.10 0.58 -5.88
N ARG A 97 -4.24 -0.31 -5.39
CA ARG A 97 -3.16 -0.96 -6.14
C ARG A 97 -2.08 -0.01 -6.69
N TYR A 98 -1.88 1.13 -6.06
CA TYR A 98 -0.75 2.01 -6.32
C TYR A 98 0.50 1.60 -5.53
N ARG A 99 1.68 1.73 -6.16
CA ARG A 99 2.97 1.37 -5.55
C ARG A 99 3.53 2.46 -4.62
N TYR A 100 3.15 3.71 -4.86
CA TYR A 100 3.65 4.87 -4.14
C TYR A 100 2.51 5.70 -3.57
N SER A 101 2.78 6.32 -2.43
CA SER A 101 1.94 7.34 -1.80
C SER A 101 2.78 8.54 -1.43
N ALA A 102 2.21 9.74 -1.49
CA ALA A 102 2.85 10.92 -0.96
C ALA A 102 1.88 11.87 -0.25
N ASN A 103 2.38 12.55 0.77
CA ASN A 103 1.64 13.52 1.55
C ASN A 103 2.10 14.93 1.17
N GLN A 104 1.14 15.82 0.96
CA GLN A 104 1.38 17.23 0.64
C GLN A 104 0.45 18.12 1.46
N TYR A 105 0.88 19.35 1.78
CA TYR A 105 0.08 20.37 2.48
C TYR A 105 -0.64 19.90 3.76
N SER A 106 -0.04 18.96 4.51
CA SER A 106 -0.59 18.42 5.76
C SER A 106 -1.90 17.62 5.65
N ASP A 107 -2.65 17.72 4.55
CA ASP A 107 -3.95 17.07 4.38
C ASP A 107 -4.18 16.40 3.02
N GLN A 108 -3.27 16.53 2.07
CA GLN A 108 -3.38 15.89 0.78
C GLN A 108 -2.70 14.53 0.77
N CYS A 109 -3.30 13.62 0.01
CA CYS A 109 -2.79 12.28 -0.22
C CYS A 109 -2.77 12.01 -1.72
N TRP A 110 -1.58 11.75 -2.26
CA TRP A 110 -1.38 11.47 -3.67
C TRP A 110 -0.92 10.02 -3.86
N CYS A 111 -1.42 9.36 -4.90
CA CYS A 111 -1.07 7.99 -5.24
C CYS A 111 -0.54 7.88 -6.68
N GLY A 112 0.30 6.89 -6.93
CA GLY A 112 0.83 6.64 -8.27
C GLY A 112 1.72 5.40 -8.35
N ASN A 113 2.15 5.10 -9.58
CA ASN A 113 3.01 3.95 -9.88
C ASN A 113 4.41 4.35 -10.37
N LYS A 114 4.69 5.66 -10.44
CA LYS A 114 5.98 6.27 -10.75
C LYS A 114 6.13 7.50 -9.87
N TYR A 115 7.36 7.90 -9.57
CA TYR A 115 7.68 9.07 -8.75
C TYR A 115 9.03 9.66 -9.20
N GLY A 116 9.36 10.84 -8.70
CA GLY A 116 10.64 11.50 -8.85
C GLY A 116 10.86 12.16 -10.22
N ARG A 117 9.81 12.47 -10.97
CA ARG A 117 9.96 13.09 -12.31
C ARG A 117 10.57 14.49 -12.24
N TYR A 118 10.42 15.17 -11.10
CA TYR A 118 11.02 16.47 -10.84
C TYR A 118 12.29 16.38 -9.98
N GLY A 119 12.71 15.18 -9.59
CA GLY A 119 13.89 14.92 -8.77
C GLY A 119 13.64 14.98 -7.26
N LYS A 120 14.62 14.48 -6.51
CA LYS A 120 14.61 14.44 -5.05
C LYS A 120 14.99 15.81 -4.45
N ASN A 121 14.37 16.17 -3.33
CA ASN A 121 14.73 17.32 -2.51
C ASN A 121 15.41 16.87 -1.20
N ALA A 122 15.95 17.84 -0.45
CA ALA A 122 16.34 17.58 0.93
C ALA A 122 15.09 17.33 1.77
N ASP A 123 15.15 16.42 2.75
CA ASP A 123 13.99 16.10 3.60
C ASP A 123 13.51 17.32 4.40
N SER A 124 14.39 18.30 4.64
CA SER A 124 14.07 19.60 5.24
C SER A 124 13.11 20.47 4.41
N GLU A 125 12.96 20.19 3.11
CA GLU A 125 12.02 20.89 2.21
C GLU A 125 10.59 20.34 2.32
N CYS A 126 10.38 19.23 3.04
CA CYS A 126 9.07 18.68 3.38
C CYS A 126 8.78 18.76 4.91
N PRO A 127 8.84 19.93 5.56
CA PRO A 127 8.73 20.03 7.02
C PRO A 127 7.28 19.98 7.54
N MET A 128 6.30 19.98 6.63
CA MET A 128 4.89 20.08 6.99
C MET A 128 4.38 18.79 7.64
N LYS A 129 3.93 18.92 8.88
CA LYS A 129 3.35 17.83 9.65
C LYS A 129 1.93 17.49 9.20
N CYS A 130 1.49 16.24 9.31
CA CYS A 130 0.12 15.86 9.01
C CYS A 130 -0.88 16.56 9.96
N ASN A 131 -2.06 16.93 9.45
CA ASN A 131 -3.05 17.63 10.27
C ASN A 131 -3.59 16.78 11.41
N ALA A 132 -3.76 15.48 11.17
CA ALA A 132 -4.29 14.56 12.16
C ALA A 132 -3.25 13.82 12.99
N ASN A 133 -1.95 13.98 12.67
CA ASN A 133 -0.86 13.49 13.50
C ASN A 133 0.34 14.43 13.35
N LYS A 134 0.69 15.15 14.43
CA LYS A 134 1.76 16.15 14.45
C LYS A 134 3.16 15.54 14.68
N GLU A 135 3.25 14.23 14.87
CA GLU A 135 4.51 13.49 14.91
C GLU A 135 4.90 12.96 13.52
N GLN A 136 4.01 13.16 12.54
CA GLN A 136 4.15 12.72 11.15
C GLN A 136 4.17 13.91 10.20
#